data_AF-A0A661TDC0-F1
#
_entry.id   AF-A0A661TDC0-F1
#
_cell.length_a   1.000
_cell.length_b   1.000
_cell.length_c   1.000
_cell.angle_alpha   90.00
_cell.angle_beta   90.00
_cell.angle_gamma   90.00
#
_symmetry.space_group_name_H-M   'P 1'
#
loop_
_entity.id
_entity.type
_entity.pdbx_description
1 polymer ?
#
loop_
_entity_poly.entity_id
_entity_poly.type
_entity_poly.pdbx_seq_one_letter_code
_entity_poly.pdbx_strand_id
1 'polypeptide(L)'
;MKNKVGKIEPRVVVGEIINRMPADIKLAGLELDTGKGRNALVSGYVFGRSYTRDSVLASYILDLSRSPLFEQVSIKSRRNVGMGVDGALEFSATIKLAGS
;
A
#
# COMPACT_ATOMS: atom_id res chain seq x y z
N MET A 1 16.21 13.00 -26.32
CA MET A 1 16.25 13.60 -24.97
C MET A 1 16.29 12.46 -23.95
N LYS A 2 17.37 12.33 -23.17
CA LYS A 2 17.41 11.35 -22.07
C LYS A 2 16.62 11.94 -20.91
N ASN A 3 15.39 11.47 -20.67
CA ASN A 3 14.67 11.83 -19.46
C ASN A 3 15.50 11.33 -18.27
N LYS A 4 16.15 12.25 -17.56
CA LYS A 4 16.66 11.99 -16.21
C LYS A 4 15.44 11.67 -15.37
N VAL A 5 15.16 10.39 -15.16
CA VAL A 5 14.17 9.95 -14.18
C VAL A 5 14.67 10.46 -12.83
N GLY A 6 14.08 11.57 -12.37
CA GLY A 6 14.43 12.18 -11.10
C GLY A 6 14.18 11.17 -9.99
N LYS A 7 15.06 11.16 -8.98
CA LYS A 7 14.82 10.39 -7.75
C LYS A 7 13.43 10.78 -7.21
N ILE A 8 12.50 9.83 -7.14
CA ILE A 8 11.17 10.07 -6.56
C ILE A 8 11.38 10.41 -5.09
N GLU A 9 10.85 11.56 -4.66
CA GLU A 9 10.99 11.99 -3.27
C GLU A 9 10.13 11.11 -2.35
N PRO A 10 10.62 10.73 -1.15
CA PRO A 10 9.86 9.91 -0.21
C PRO A 10 8.45 10.43 0.09
N ARG A 11 8.30 11.75 0.28
CA ARG A 11 7.00 12.38 0.54
C ARG A 11 5.98 12.19 -0.58
N VAL A 12 6.43 12.09 -1.83
CA VAL A 12 5.57 11.86 -2.99
C VAL A 12 5.04 10.43 -2.96
N VAL A 13 5.90 9.45 -2.63
CA VAL A 13 5.49 8.05 -2.43
C VAL A 13 4.46 7.92 -1.30
N VAL A 14 4.75 8.51 -0.14
CA VAL A 14 3.83 8.49 1.01
C VAL A 14 2.49 9.13 0.65
N GLY A 15 2.51 10.29 0.01
CA GLY A 15 1.31 11.00 -0.42
C GLY A 15 0.45 10.17 -1.37
N GLU A 16 1.07 9.50 -2.34
CA GLU A 16 0.36 8.63 -3.28
C GLU A 16 -0.32 7.43 -2.59
N ILE A 17 0.35 6.82 -1.61
CA ILE A 17 -0.19 5.69 -0.83
C ILE A 17 -1.40 6.17 -0.01
N ILE A 18 -1.26 7.29 0.71
CA ILE A 18 -2.31 7.81 1.59
C ILE A 18 -3.52 8.32 0.79
N ASN A 19 -3.29 9.05 -0.32
CA ASN A 19 -4.36 9.65 -1.12
C ASN A 19 -5.29 8.62 -1.78
N ARG A 20 -4.79 7.39 -2.00
CA ARG A 20 -5.57 6.28 -2.56
C ARG A 20 -6.19 5.37 -1.51
N MET A 21 -5.94 5.64 -0.22
CA MET A 21 -6.39 4.80 0.87
C MET A 21 -7.90 4.97 1.12
N PRO A 22 -8.69 3.88 1.05
CA PRO A 22 -10.10 3.91 1.45
C PRO A 22 -10.25 4.27 2.93
N ALA A 23 -11.38 4.89 3.29
CA ALA A 23 -11.67 5.27 4.69
C ALA A 23 -11.72 4.08 5.66
N ASP A 24 -12.02 2.88 5.16
CA ASP A 24 -12.05 1.64 5.92
C ASP A 24 -10.65 1.09 6.24
N ILE A 25 -9.60 1.63 5.62
CA ILE A 25 -8.22 1.22 5.86
C ILE A 25 -7.54 2.19 6.83
N LYS A 26 -6.89 1.64 7.85
CA LYS A 26 -5.95 2.38 8.70
C LYS A 26 -4.53 1.85 8.53
N LEU A 27 -3.60 2.76 8.27
CA LEU A 27 -2.18 2.45 8.23
C LEU A 27 -1.66 2.13 9.64
N ALA A 28 -0.89 1.05 9.73
CA ALA A 28 -0.16 0.65 10.92
C ALA A 28 1.34 0.92 10.77
N GLY A 29 1.87 0.80 9.56
CA GLY A 29 3.27 1.06 9.26
C GLY A 29 3.51 1.37 7.80
N LEU A 30 4.51 2.22 7.55
CA LEU A 30 5.01 2.54 6.22
C LEU A 30 6.53 2.71 6.32
N GLU A 31 7.27 1.85 5.63
CA GLU A 31 8.72 1.90 5.54
C GLU A 31 9.14 2.11 4.09
N LEU A 32 10.10 3.02 3.88
CA LEU A 32 10.64 3.31 2.56
C LEU A 32 12.12 2.91 2.51
N ASP A 33 12.44 1.90 1.72
CA ASP A 33 13.80 1.60 1.32
C ASP A 33 14.12 2.32 0.01
N THR A 34 14.72 3.50 0.12
CA THR A 34 15.22 4.27 -1.04
C THR A 34 16.60 3.81 -1.54
N GLY A 35 17.10 2.68 -1.03
CA GLY A 35 18.35 2.05 -1.43
C GLY A 35 18.25 1.31 -2.78
N LYS A 36 19.05 0.26 -2.95
CA LYS A 36 19.15 -0.49 -4.21
C LYS A 36 17.84 -1.17 -4.63
N GLY A 37 16.91 -1.39 -3.70
CA GLY A 37 15.62 -2.04 -3.96
C GLY A 37 14.48 -1.11 -4.35
N ARG A 38 14.54 0.19 -3.97
CA ARG A 38 13.45 1.16 -4.14
C ARG A 38 12.08 0.57 -3.83
N ASN A 39 11.90 0.08 -2.61
CA ASN A 39 10.68 -0.56 -2.18
C ASN A 39 10.01 0.25 -1.06
N ALA A 40 8.68 0.21 -1.03
CA ALA A 40 7.91 0.55 0.15
C ALA A 40 7.30 -0.71 0.75
N LEU A 41 7.33 -0.83 2.07
CA LEU A 41 6.55 -1.79 2.82
C LEU A 41 5.40 -1.04 3.50
N VAL A 42 4.17 -1.46 3.23
CA VAL A 42 2.97 -0.88 3.81
C VAL A 42 2.25 -1.95 4.61
N SER A 43 1.83 -1.62 5.82
CA SER A 43 1.01 -2.48 6.66
C SER A 43 -0.15 -1.70 7.26
N GLY A 44 -1.25 -2.40 7.53
CA GLY A 44 -2.46 -1.78 8.05
C GLY A 44 -3.57 -2.76 8.35
N TYR A 45 -4.73 -2.18 8.65
CA TYR A 45 -5.94 -2.89 9.02
C TYR A 45 -7.09 -2.42 8.15
N VAL A 46 -7.90 -3.35 7.66
CA VAL A 46 -9.18 -3.07 7.01
C VAL A 46 -10.31 -3.35 7.99
N PHE A 47 -11.10 -2.33 8.27
CA PHE A 47 -12.29 -2.40 9.12
C PHE A 47 -13.56 -2.55 8.26
N GLY A 48 -14.72 -2.67 8.91
CA GLY A 48 -16.01 -2.89 8.25
C GLY A 48 -16.45 -4.35 8.32
N ARG A 49 -17.47 -4.73 7.53
CA ARG A 49 -18.07 -6.08 7.59
C ARG A 49 -17.11 -7.16 7.10
N SER A 50 -17.11 -8.33 7.74
CA SER A 50 -16.15 -9.41 7.43
C SER A 50 -16.14 -9.81 5.95
N TYR A 51 -17.30 -9.82 5.27
CA TYR A 51 -17.39 -10.20 3.86
C TYR A 51 -16.93 -9.12 2.87
N THR A 52 -16.70 -7.87 3.32
CA THR A 52 -16.26 -6.77 2.43
C THR A 52 -14.77 -6.46 2.54
N ARG A 53 -14.10 -6.83 3.64
CA ARG A 53 -12.70 -6.44 3.91
C ARG A 53 -11.73 -6.85 2.80
N ASP A 54 -11.89 -8.06 2.29
CA ASP A 54 -11.04 -8.55 1.20
C ASP A 54 -11.25 -7.78 -0.11
N SER A 55 -12.50 -7.39 -0.41
CA SER A 55 -12.79 -6.57 -1.58
C SER A 55 -12.25 -5.14 -1.44
N VAL A 56 -12.29 -4.57 -0.22
CA VAL A 56 -11.71 -3.26 0.07
C VAL A 56 -10.19 -3.30 -0.08
N LEU A 57 -9.53 -4.32 0.48
CA LEU A 57 -8.09 -4.51 0.30
C LEU A 57 -7.73 -4.69 -1.18
N ALA A 58 -8.46 -5.54 -1.91
CA ALA A 58 -8.22 -5.78 -3.33
C ALA A 58 -8.37 -4.51 -4.17
N SER A 59 -9.41 -3.70 -3.90
CA SER A 59 -9.60 -2.41 -4.58
C SER A 59 -8.44 -1.46 -4.31
N TYR A 60 -8.01 -1.35 -3.05
CA TYR A 60 -6.89 -0.50 -2.69
C TYR A 60 -5.59 -0.92 -3.39
N ILE A 61 -5.28 -2.22 -3.42
CA ILE A 61 -4.10 -2.73 -4.13
C ILE A 61 -4.18 -2.47 -5.63
N LEU A 62 -5.36 -2.63 -6.22
CA LEU A 62 -5.60 -2.32 -7.63
C LEU A 62 -5.39 -0.83 -7.93
N ASP A 63 -5.87 0.05 -7.06
CA ASP A 63 -5.73 1.50 -7.22
C ASP A 63 -4.29 1.96 -7.03
N LEU A 64 -3.53 1.36 -6.11
CA LEU A 64 -2.09 1.57 -6.01
C LEU A 64 -1.37 1.08 -7.28
N SER A 65 -1.74 -0.10 -7.80
CA SER A 65 -1.11 -0.68 -9.01
C SER A 65 -1.34 0.17 -10.28
N ARG A 66 -2.30 1.08 -10.26
CA ARG A 66 -2.57 2.04 -11.35
C ARG A 66 -1.73 3.33 -11.24
N SER A 67 -0.98 3.50 -10.16
CA SER A 67 -0.10 4.66 -10.00
C SER A 67 1.12 4.55 -10.93
N PRO A 68 1.47 5.61 -11.69
CA PRO A 68 2.69 5.62 -12.48
C PRO A 68 3.97 5.61 -11.62
N LEU A 69 3.84 5.84 -10.29
CA LEU A 69 4.96 5.79 -9.36
C LEU A 69 5.33 4.36 -8.95
N PHE A 70 4.45 3.39 -9.17
CA PHE A 70 4.60 2.02 -8.68
C PHE A 70 4.69 1.05 -9.84
N GLU A 71 5.80 0.33 -9.95
CA GLU A 71 6.01 -0.70 -10.96
C GLU A 71 5.24 -1.98 -10.61
N GLN A 72 5.19 -2.30 -9.31
CA GLN A 72 4.54 -3.50 -8.82
C GLN A 72 3.99 -3.27 -7.41
N VAL A 73 2.79 -3.78 -7.14
CA VAL A 73 2.20 -3.83 -5.79
C VAL A 73 1.80 -5.27 -5.51
N SER A 74 2.29 -5.83 -4.41
CA SER A 74 2.08 -7.24 -4.06
C SER A 74 1.67 -7.36 -2.59
N ILE A 75 0.56 -8.06 -2.33
CA ILE A 75 0.19 -8.43 -0.95
C ILE A 75 1.19 -9.49 -0.46
N LYS A 76 1.85 -9.21 0.67
CA LYS A 76 2.76 -10.15 1.33
C LYS A 76 2.03 -11.04 2.32
N SER A 77 1.11 -10.46 3.09
CA SER A 77 0.27 -11.20 4.02
C SER A 77 -1.09 -10.53 4.20
N ARG A 78 -2.09 -11.34 4.53
CA ARG A 78 -3.38 -10.87 5.06
C ARG A 78 -3.93 -11.92 6.03
N ARG A 79 -4.50 -11.49 7.15
CA ARG A 79 -5.14 -12.39 8.13
C ARG A 79 -6.23 -11.68 8.92
N ASN A 80 -7.28 -12.41 9.25
CA ASN A 80 -8.31 -11.91 10.16
C ASN A 80 -7.75 -11.83 11.58
N VAL A 81 -7.99 -10.70 12.24
CA VAL A 81 -7.57 -10.43 13.62
C VAL A 81 -8.77 -10.01 14.47
N GLY A 82 -8.81 -10.47 15.72
CA GLY A 82 -9.82 -10.08 16.70
C GLY A 82 -9.55 -8.69 17.24
N MET A 83 -9.95 -7.65 16.49
CA MET A 83 -9.89 -6.25 16.92
C MET A 83 -11.30 -5.65 17.01
N GLY A 84 -11.77 -5.39 18.23
CA GLY A 84 -13.11 -4.87 18.48
C GLY A 84 -14.23 -5.89 18.23
N VAL A 85 -15.47 -5.40 18.10
CA VAL A 85 -16.68 -6.24 17.98
C VAL A 85 -16.74 -6.96 16.63
N ASP A 86 -16.34 -6.29 15.54
CA ASP A 86 -16.41 -6.87 14.20
C ASP A 86 -15.11 -7.57 13.79
N GLY A 87 -13.98 -7.30 14.44
CA GLY A 87 -12.65 -7.71 13.99
C GLY A 87 -12.10 -6.81 12.88
N ALA A 88 -10.91 -7.15 12.38
CA ALA A 88 -10.28 -6.47 11.25
C ALA A 88 -9.53 -7.48 10.36
N LEU A 89 -9.19 -7.06 9.14
CA LEU A 89 -8.25 -7.77 8.28
C LEU A 89 -6.91 -7.04 8.36
N GLU A 90 -5.94 -7.63 9.04
CA GLU A 90 -4.56 -7.14 9.02
C GLU A 90 -3.90 -7.50 7.69
N PHE A 91 -3.15 -6.59 7.10
CA PHE A 91 -2.41 -6.83 5.86
C PHE A 91 -1.00 -6.25 5.89
N SER A 92 -0.14 -6.80 5.04
CA SER A 92 1.11 -6.16 4.61
C SER A 92 1.27 -6.31 3.10
N ALA A 93 1.82 -5.29 2.46
CA ALA A 93 2.05 -5.23 1.03
C ALA A 93 3.41 -4.59 0.72
N THR A 94 4.07 -5.09 -0.31
CA THR A 94 5.29 -4.51 -0.87
C THR A 94 4.95 -3.73 -2.13
N ILE A 95 5.53 -2.55 -2.28
CA ILE A 95 5.41 -1.70 -3.46
C ILE A 95 6.80 -1.48 -4.03
N LYS A 96 7.03 -1.88 -5.28
CA LYS A 96 8.24 -1.55 -6.03
C LYS A 96 8.05 -0.21 -6.74
N LEU A 97 8.95 0.75 -6.53
CA LEU A 97 8.84 2.08 -7.12
C LEU A 97 9.36 2.11 -8.57
N ALA A 98 8.69 2.87 -9.43
CA ALA A 98 9.06 3.03 -10.82
C ALA A 98 10.41 3.75 -11.00
N GLY A 99 11.10 3.46 -12.12
CA GLY A 99 12.36 4.09 -12.48
C GLY A 99 13.61 3.47 -11.85
N SER A 100 13.52 2.19 -11.45
CA SER A 100 14.67 1.31 -11.21
C SER A 100 15.60 1.24 -12.43
#